data_AF-E5AV39-F1
#
_entry.id   AF-E5AV39-F1
#
_cell.length_a   1.000
_cell.length_b   1.000
_cell.length_c   1.000
_cell.angle_alpha   90.00
_cell.angle_beta   90.00
_cell.angle_gamma   90.00
#
_symmetry.space_group_name_H-M   'P 1'
#
loop_
_entity.id
_entity.type
_entity.pdbx_description
1 polymer ?
#
loop_
_entity_poly.entity_id
_entity_poly.type
_entity_poly.pdbx_seq_one_letter_code
_entity_poly.pdbx_strand_id
1 'polypeptide(L)' 'MKAGMVESELGSALNKVERLRRLADYTGETVTEEDARWAVEQAGKLVNTVRERMLPNKSTSLPSAPRP' A
#
# COMPACT_ATOMS: atom_id res chain seq x y z
N MET A 1 7.58 9.74 7.40
CA MET A 1 6.11 9.77 7.24
C MET A 1 5.51 10.33 8.53
N LYS A 2 4.53 11.23 8.49
CA LYS A 2 3.84 11.69 9.71
C LYS A 2 3.11 10.50 10.33
N ALA A 3 3.35 10.22 11.62
CA ALA A 3 2.62 9.20 12.35
C ALA A 3 1.11 9.48 12.30
N GLY A 4 0.30 8.43 12.13
CA GLY A 4 -1.17 8.51 12.16
C GLY A 4 -1.89 8.69 10.82
N MET A 5 -1.19 8.82 9.68
CA MET A 5 -1.85 8.85 8.35
C MET A 5 -2.32 7.46 7.88
N VAL A 6 -1.60 6.42 8.30
CA VAL A 6 -1.86 5.01 7.98
C VAL A 6 -1.88 4.24 9.29
N GLU A 7 -2.82 3.30 9.43
CA GLU A 7 -2.94 2.46 10.63
C GLU A 7 -1.66 1.68 10.90
N SER A 8 -1.26 1.57 12.17
CA SER A 8 -0.02 0.91 12.57
C SER A 8 0.03 -0.55 12.13
N GLU A 9 -1.11 -1.23 12.07
CA GLU A 9 -1.22 -2.61 11.59
C GLU A 9 -0.79 -2.76 10.12
N LEU A 10 -1.08 -1.77 9.26
CA LEU A 10 -0.63 -1.79 7.88
C LEU A 10 0.89 -1.62 7.77
N GLY A 11 1.50 -0.84 8.67
CA GLY A 11 2.96 -0.72 8.75
C GLY A 11 3.61 -2.04 9.16
N SER A 12 3.05 -2.73 10.15
CA SER A 12 3.50 -4.06 10.57
C SER A 12 3.33 -5.10 9.46
N ALA A 13 2.20 -5.06 8.74
CA ALA A 13 1.93 -5.96 7.63
C ALA A 13 2.95 -5.77 6.50
N LEU A 14 3.28 -4.52 6.15
CA LEU A 14 4.29 -4.20 5.13
C LEU A 14 5.68 -4.75 5.50
N ASN A 15 6.08 -4.63 6.76
CA ASN A 15 7.35 -5.20 7.23
C ASN A 15 7.40 -6.73 7.08
N LYS A 16 6.27 -7.42 7.32
CA LYS A 16 6.18 -8.87 7.12
C LYS A 16 6.23 -9.23 5.63
N VAL A 17 5.56 -8.48 4.76
CA VAL A 17 5.65 -8.65 3.29
C VAL A 17 7.09 -8.51 2.80
N GLU A 18 7.81 -7.47 3.25
CA GLU A 18 9.21 -7.26 2.88
C GLU A 18 10.09 -8.42 3.32
N ARG A 19 9.88 -8.94 4.53
CA ARG A 19 10.61 -10.11 5.04
C ARG A 19 10.37 -11.35 4.18
N LEU A 20 9.12 -11.66 3.83
CA LEU A 20 8.78 -12.79 2.98
C LEU A 20 9.44 -12.68 1.60
N ARG A 21 9.42 -11.48 1.01
CA ARG A 21 10.11 -11.19 -0.26
C ARG A 21 11.62 -11.41 -0.15
N ARG A 22 12.24 -10.98 0.96
CA ARG A 22 13.68 -11.21 1.20
C ARG A 22 14.02 -12.69 1.36
N LEU A 23 13.18 -13.47 2.05
CA LEU A 23 13.37 -14.92 2.19
C LEU A 23 13.32 -15.61 0.82
N ALA A 24 12.27 -15.32 0.04
CA ALA A 24 12.11 -15.87 -1.31
C ALA A 24 13.30 -15.53 -2.24
N ASP A 25 13.75 -14.27 -2.23
CA ASP A 25 14.76 -13.79 -3.19
C ASP A 25 16.20 -14.14 -2.80
N TYR A 26 16.50 -14.27 -1.51
CA TYR A 26 17.90 -14.25 -1.05
C TYR A 26 18.31 -15.41 -0.12
N THR A 27 17.37 -16.14 0.50
CA THR A 27 17.73 -17.28 1.35
C THR A 27 17.46 -18.62 0.69
N GLY A 28 16.66 -18.65 -0.38
CA GLY A 28 16.22 -19.89 -1.03
C GLY A 28 15.24 -20.70 -0.19
N GLU A 29 14.76 -20.14 0.93
CA GLU A 29 13.67 -20.74 1.70
C GLU A 29 12.36 -20.64 0.92
N THR A 30 11.63 -21.75 0.88
CA THR A 30 10.30 -21.79 0.28
C THR A 30 9.32 -21.00 1.12
N VAL A 31 8.78 -19.93 0.55
CA VAL A 31 7.60 -19.25 1.07
C VAL A 31 6.38 -20.13 0.81
N THR A 32 5.54 -20.30 1.83
CA THR A 32 4.31 -21.09 1.68
C THR A 32 3.31 -20.38 0.78
N GLU A 33 2.42 -21.13 0.12
CA GLU A 33 1.36 -20.52 -0.70
C GLU A 33 0.46 -19.60 0.13
N GLU A 34 0.19 -19.97 1.39
CA GLU A 34 -0.60 -19.16 2.32
C GLU A 34 0.08 -17.83 2.65
N ASP A 35 1.38 -17.84 2.96
CA ASP A 35 2.15 -16.62 3.20
C ASP A 35 2.25 -15.74 1.97
N ALA A 36 2.42 -16.35 0.78
CA ALA A 36 2.45 -15.62 -0.48
C ALA A 36 1.10 -14.93 -0.76
N ARG A 37 -0.01 -15.66 -0.60
CA ARG A 37 -1.36 -15.11 -0.77
C ARG A 37 -1.63 -13.98 0.22
N TRP A 38 -1.29 -14.20 1.49
CA TRP A 38 -1.42 -13.19 2.54
C TRP A 38 -0.62 -11.93 2.19
N ALA A 39 0.61 -12.08 1.72
CA ALA A 39 1.48 -10.95 1.41
C ALA A 39 0.91 -10.08 0.29
N VAL A 40 0.39 -10.70 -0.78
CA VAL A 40 -0.25 -9.99 -1.89
C VAL A 40 -1.50 -9.24 -1.43
N GLU A 41 -2.33 -9.86 -0.60
CA GLU A 41 -3.53 -9.23 -0.06
C GLU A 41 -3.20 -7.97 0.77
N GLN A 42 -2.20 -8.05 1.65
CA GLN A 42 -1.79 -6.92 2.49
C GLN A 42 -1.16 -5.80 1.67
N ALA A 43 -0.35 -6.14 0.66
CA ALA A 43 0.21 -5.15 -0.27
C ALA A 43 -0.91 -4.38 -0.99
N GLY A 44 -1.97 -5.08 -1.44
CA GLY A 44 -3.15 -4.46 -2.04
C GLY A 44 -3.88 -3.50 -1.09
N LYS A 45 -4.13 -3.91 0.15
CA LYS A 45 -4.76 -3.06 1.18
C LYS A 45 -3.97 -1.78 1.44
N LEU A 46 -2.65 -1.88 1.52
CA LEU A 46 -1.79 -0.72 1.71
C LEU A 46 -1.88 0.25 0.52
N VAL A 47 -1.78 -0.26 -0.72
CA VAL A 47 -1.88 0.59 -1.92
C VAL A 47 -3.23 1.32 -1.97
N ASN A 48 -4.32 0.63 -1.65
CA ASN A 48 -5.65 1.26 -1.59
C ASN A 48 -5.71 2.35 -0.50
N THR A 49 -5.18 2.07 0.70
CA THR A 49 -5.14 3.05 1.79
C THR A 49 -4.33 4.29 1.40
N VAL A 50 -3.18 4.12 0.75
CA VAL A 50 -2.35 5.23 0.27
C VAL A 50 -3.09 6.02 -0.81
N ARG A 51 -3.78 5.35 -1.74
CA ARG A 51 -4.60 6.01 -2.76
C ARG A 51 -5.69 6.87 -2.13
N GLU A 52 -6.41 6.34 -1.15
CA GLU A 52 -7.53 7.02 -0.49
C GLU A 52 -7.08 8.20 0.39
N ARG A 53 -6.00 8.02 1.16
CA ARG A 53 -5.60 8.98 2.20
C ARG A 53 -4.52 9.95 1.76
N MET A 54 -3.76 9.65 0.70
CA MET A 54 -2.53 10.38 0.36
C MET A 54 -2.44 10.84 -1.09
N LEU A 55 -3.23 10.28 -2.02
CA LEU A 55 -3.27 10.79 -3.39
C LEU A 55 -4.38 11.83 -3.55
N PRO A 56 -4.11 12.95 -4.25
CA PRO A 56 -5.14 13.93 -4.55
C PRO A 56 -6.21 13.28 -5.44
N ASN A 57 -7.47 13.40 -5.03
CA ASN A 57 -8.59 12.93 -5.83
C ASN A 57 -8.62 13.75 -7.13
N LYS A 58 -8.63 13.10 -8.29
CA LYS A 58 -8.59 13.76 -9.59
C LYS A 58 -9.98 14.31 -9.95
N SER A 59 -10.51 15.19 -9.11
CA SER A 59 -11.76 15.92 -9.33
C SER A 59 -11.60 17.35 -8.81
N THR A 60 -10.65 18.07 -9.40
CA THR A 60 -10.73 19.52 -9.52
C THR A 60 -10.98 19.82 -11.00
N SER A 61 -12.24 19.84 -11.38
CA SER A 61 -12.70 20.36 -12.67
C SER A 61 -12.36 21.86 -12.78
N LEU A 62 -12.12 22.28 -14.02
CA LEU A 62 -11.51 23.54 -14.47
C LEU A 62 -12.08 24.83 -13.83
N PRO A 63 -11.30 25.93 -13.82
CA PRO A 63 -11.84 27.25 -13.50
C PRO A 63 -12.98 27.60 -14.45
N SER A 64 -14.16 27.92 -13.91
CA SER A 64 -15.27 28.51 -14.66
C SER A 64 -14.77 29.75 -15.40
N ALA A 65 -14.89 29.73 -16.73
CA ALA A 65 -14.64 30.90 -17.57
C ALA A 65 -15.49 32.10 -17.08
N PRO A 66 -14.98 33.34 -17.20
CA PRO A 66 -15.76 34.51 -16.82
C PRO A 66 -16.98 34.63 -17.73
N ARG A 67 -18.15 34.88 -17.14
CA ARG A 67 -19.37 35.23 -17.88
C ARG A 67 -19.21 36.64 -18.49
N PRO A 68 -19.79 36.88 -19.69
CA PRO A 68 -19.63 38.12 -20.45
C PRO A 68 -20.15 39.34 -19.70
#